data_AF-A0A6N6L5B0-F1
#
_entry.id   AF-A0A6N6L5B0-F1
#
_cell.length_a   1.000
_cell.length_b   1.000
_cell.length_c   1.000
_cell.angle_alpha   90.00
_cell.angle_beta   90.00
_cell.angle_gamma   90.00
#
_symmetry.space_group_name_H-M   'P 1'
#
loop_
_entity.id
_entity.type
_entity.pdbx_description
1 polymer ?
#
loop_
_entity_poly.entity_id
_entity_poly.type
_entity_poly.pdbx_seq_one_letter_code
_entity_poly.pdbx_strand_id
1 'polypeptide(L)'
;MELAAGILILILSILHIVYGEMQPVANVSKATDDRNLIGSVRVMSLQGGILLFAVGLIHIFQFFDVISLSGVAAYFPLGIILINLFTYIFVAIWKHRELFSIAAFQLVVFMVIIILQILSIR
;
A
#
# COMPACT_ATOMS: atom_id res chain seq x y z
N MET A 1 -14.28 -6.96 14.12
CA MET A 1 -14.00 -6.05 12.98
C MET A 1 -12.57 -6.23 12.46
N GLU A 2 -11.60 -6.48 13.34
CA GLU A 2 -10.18 -6.62 12.99
C GLU A 2 -9.88 -7.76 12.01
N LEU A 3 -10.53 -8.94 12.16
CA LEU A 3 -10.34 -10.04 11.21
C LEU A 3 -10.81 -9.67 9.79
N ALA A 4 -12.00 -9.09 9.68
CA ALA A 4 -12.55 -8.68 8.39
C ALA A 4 -11.68 -7.60 7.73
N ALA A 5 -11.17 -6.66 8.51
CA ALA A 5 -10.21 -5.67 8.04
C ALA A 5 -8.90 -6.31 7.58
N GLY A 6 -8.33 -7.25 8.35
CA GLY A 6 -7.11 -7.97 7.99
C GLY A 6 -7.26 -8.79 6.70
N ILE A 7 -8.38 -9.50 6.54
CA ILE A 7 -8.70 -10.24 5.31
C ILE A 7 -8.88 -9.29 4.13
N LEU A 8 -9.62 -8.19 4.31
CA LEU A 8 -9.83 -7.19 3.27
C LEU A 8 -8.50 -6.56 2.83
N ILE A 9 -7.64 -6.21 3.78
CA ILE A 9 -6.29 -5.66 3.50
C ILE A 9 -5.44 -6.68 2.75
N LEU A 10 -5.49 -7.97 3.11
CA LEU A 10 -4.80 -9.03 2.36
C LEU A 10 -5.28 -9.11 0.90
N ILE A 11 -6.58 -9.11 0.67
CA ILE A 11 -7.14 -9.14 -0.69
C ILE A 11 -6.69 -7.89 -1.47
N LEU A 12 -6.80 -6.71 -0.85
CA LEU A 12 -6.35 -5.46 -1.45
C LEU A 12 -4.85 -5.45 -1.73
N SER A 13 -4.02 -6.10 -0.91
CA SER A 13 -2.58 -6.23 -1.14
C SER A 13 -2.25 -7.01 -2.42
N ILE A 14 -2.94 -8.13 -2.64
CA ILE A 14 -2.76 -8.95 -3.84
C ILE A 14 -3.25 -8.19 -5.07
N LEU A 15 -4.44 -7.59 -4.98
CA LEU A 15 -4.99 -6.75 -6.04
C LEU A 15 -4.05 -5.59 -6.37
N HIS A 16 -3.42 -4.98 -5.37
CA HIS A 16 -2.50 -3.87 -5.55
C HIS A 16 -1.24 -4.29 -6.34
N ILE A 17 -0.68 -5.48 -6.06
CA ILE A 17 0.47 -6.01 -6.81
C ILE A 17 0.04 -6.32 -8.25
N VAL A 18 -1.06 -7.07 -8.42
CA VAL A 18 -1.52 -7.54 -9.73
C VAL A 18 -1.96 -6.37 -10.61
N TYR A 19 -2.84 -5.50 -10.12
CA TYR A 19 -3.27 -4.32 -10.88
C TYR A 19 -2.13 -3.33 -11.09
N GLY A 20 -1.22 -3.17 -10.12
CA GLY A 20 -0.05 -2.32 -10.25
C GLY A 20 0.88 -2.75 -11.39
N GLU A 21 1.03 -4.06 -11.57
CA GLU A 21 1.80 -4.63 -12.68
C GLU A 21 1.03 -4.58 -14.01
N MET A 22 -0.26 -4.92 -13.99
CA MET A 22 -1.08 -5.02 -15.21
C MET A 22 -1.42 -3.68 -15.85
N GLN A 23 -1.54 -2.60 -15.06
CA GLN A 23 -1.95 -1.29 -15.57
C GLN A 23 -0.81 -0.26 -15.54
N PRO A 24 -0.35 0.27 -14.38
CA PRO A 24 0.74 1.25 -14.33
C PRO A 24 1.98 0.85 -15.11
N VAL A 25 2.53 -0.34 -14.84
CA VAL A 25 3.77 -0.80 -15.50
C VAL A 25 3.53 -1.03 -16.99
N ALA A 26 2.42 -1.66 -17.37
CA ALA A 26 2.08 -1.90 -18.77
C ALA A 26 1.85 -0.61 -19.56
N ASN A 27 1.20 0.39 -18.95
CA ASN A 27 0.93 1.68 -19.58
C ASN A 27 2.22 2.47 -19.79
N VAL A 28 3.09 2.52 -18.78
CA VAL A 28 4.39 3.19 -18.87
C VAL A 28 5.29 2.49 -19.90
N SER A 29 5.30 1.15 -19.93
CA SER A 29 6.09 0.38 -20.90
C SER A 29 5.62 0.55 -22.35
N LYS A 30 4.35 0.93 -22.57
CA LYS A 30 3.83 1.27 -23.90
C LYS A 30 4.13 2.72 -24.30
N ALA A 31 4.34 3.60 -23.33
CA ALA A 31 4.54 5.03 -23.54
C ALA A 31 6.01 5.43 -23.62
N THR A 32 6.93 4.64 -23.05
CA THR A 32 8.36 4.93 -23.03
C THR A 32 9.21 3.65 -22.99
N ASP A 33 10.45 3.74 -23.51
CA ASP A 33 11.48 2.70 -23.39
C ASP A 33 12.44 2.94 -22.21
N ASP A 34 12.19 3.96 -21.38
CA ASP A 34 13.00 4.25 -20.20
C ASP A 34 12.86 3.13 -19.16
N ARG A 35 13.85 2.23 -19.15
CA ARG A 35 13.93 1.09 -18.24
C ARG A 35 13.98 1.49 -16.78
N ASN A 36 14.55 2.66 -16.45
CA ASN A 36 14.62 3.12 -15.06
C ASN A 36 13.25 3.58 -14.56
N LEU A 37 12.47 4.25 -15.41
CA LEU A 37 11.10 4.64 -15.10
C LEU A 37 10.21 3.41 -14.92
N ILE A 38 10.23 2.48 -15.88
CA ILE A 38 9.46 1.22 -15.81
C ILE A 38 9.83 0.43 -14.55
N GLY A 39 11.13 0.27 -14.28
CA GLY A 39 11.61 -0.41 -13.08
C GLY A 39 11.16 0.27 -11.79
N SER A 40 11.20 1.60 -11.74
CA SER A 40 10.75 2.38 -10.58
C SER A 40 9.25 2.17 -10.30
N VAL A 41 8.41 2.16 -11.34
CA VAL A 41 6.96 1.92 -11.20
C VAL A 41 6.70 0.50 -10.71
N ARG A 42 7.38 -0.50 -11.27
CA ARG A 42 7.24 -1.90 -10.84
C ARG A 42 7.64 -2.08 -9.37
N VAL A 43 8.77 -1.52 -8.95
CA VAL A 43 9.20 -1.57 -7.55
C VAL A 43 8.20 -0.88 -6.64
N MET A 44 7.67 0.28 -7.04
CA MET A 44 6.69 1.03 -6.25
C MET A 44 5.37 0.25 -6.06
N SER A 45 4.85 -0.37 -7.13
CA SER A 45 3.67 -1.23 -7.07
C SER A 45 3.89 -2.45 -6.20
N LEU A 46 5.06 -3.08 -6.28
CA LEU A 46 5.39 -4.23 -5.44
C LEU A 46 5.54 -3.84 -3.95
N GLN A 47 6.23 -2.73 -3.68
CA GLN A 47 6.50 -2.25 -2.32
C GLN A 47 5.18 -1.96 -1.58
N GLY A 48 4.26 -1.21 -2.20
CA GLY A 48 2.97 -0.92 -1.57
C GLY A 48 2.16 -2.17 -1.29
N GLY A 49 2.18 -3.14 -2.20
CA GLY A 49 1.51 -4.43 -2.04
C GLY A 49 2.08 -5.28 -0.91
N ILE A 50 3.40 -5.45 -0.85
CA ILE A 50 4.06 -6.22 0.23
C ILE A 50 3.81 -5.58 1.60
N LEU A 51 3.84 -4.25 1.69
CA LEU A 51 3.55 -3.55 2.95
C LEU A 51 2.11 -3.77 3.40
N LEU A 52 1.14 -3.65 2.49
CA LEU A 52 -0.27 -3.96 2.79
C LEU A 52 -0.44 -5.42 3.21
N PHE A 53 0.25 -6.35 2.55
CA PHE A 53 0.22 -7.77 2.91
C PHE A 53 0.70 -8.00 4.34
N ALA A 54 1.85 -7.42 4.72
CA ALA A 54 2.39 -7.52 6.07
C ALA A 54 1.44 -6.92 7.12
N VAL A 55 0.84 -5.77 6.84
CA VAL A 55 -0.17 -5.15 7.70
C VAL A 55 -1.40 -6.04 7.87
N GLY A 56 -1.91 -6.63 6.79
CA GLY A 56 -3.05 -7.55 6.82
C GLY A 56 -2.77 -8.77 7.71
N LEU A 57 -1.56 -9.33 7.63
CA LEU A 57 -1.13 -10.43 8.49
C LEU A 57 -1.07 -10.02 9.97
N ILE A 58 -0.54 -8.84 10.28
CA ILE A 58 -0.50 -8.34 11.66
C ILE A 58 -1.91 -8.27 12.26
N HIS A 59 -2.88 -7.72 11.53
CA HIS A 59 -4.27 -7.66 12.00
C HIS A 59 -4.89 -9.04 12.23
N ILE A 60 -4.57 -10.01 11.36
CA ILE A 60 -5.05 -11.40 11.51
C ILE A 60 -4.41 -12.04 12.74
N PHE A 61 -3.10 -11.88 12.93
CA PHE A 61 -2.39 -12.43 14.07
C PHE A 61 -2.81 -11.80 15.40
N GLN A 62 -3.13 -10.50 15.42
CA GLN A 62 -3.73 -9.84 16.58
C GLN A 62 -5.12 -10.40 16.89
N PHE A 63 -5.96 -10.62 15.88
CA PHE A 63 -7.29 -11.18 16.09
C PHE A 63 -7.25 -12.60 16.70
N PHE A 64 -6.28 -13.42 16.30
CA PHE A 64 -6.07 -14.76 16.86
C PHE A 64 -5.24 -14.76 18.16
N ASP A 65 -4.92 -13.58 18.71
CA ASP A 65 -4.11 -13.41 19.92
C ASP A 65 -2.73 -14.09 19.84
N VAL A 66 -2.19 -14.24 18.62
CA VAL A 66 -0.84 -14.78 18.37
C VAL A 66 0.22 -13.72 18.67
N ILE A 67 -0.10 -12.46 18.39
CA ILE A 67 0.74 -11.30 18.70
C ILE A 67 -0.12 -10.20 19.31
N SER A 68 0.45 -9.41 20.22
CA SER A 68 -0.18 -8.23 20.78
C SER A 68 0.74 -7.02 20.60
N LEU A 69 0.27 -6.01 19.89
CA LEU A 69 0.95 -4.73 19.76
C LEU A 69 0.32 -3.75 20.74
N SER A 70 1.08 -3.29 21.72
CA SER A 70 0.61 -2.37 22.76
C SER A 70 1.43 -1.08 22.80
N GLY A 71 0.85 -0.03 23.38
CA GLY A 71 1.48 1.29 23.46
C GLY A 71 1.82 1.84 22.07
N VAL A 72 3.08 2.29 21.89
CA VAL A 72 3.55 2.86 20.62
C VAL A 72 3.54 1.83 19.48
N ALA A 73 3.70 0.54 19.79
CA ALA A 73 3.74 -0.51 18.77
C ALA A 73 2.39 -0.71 18.06
N ALA A 74 1.28 -0.33 18.70
CA ALA A 74 -0.06 -0.38 18.08
C ALA A 74 -0.17 0.53 16.84
N TYR A 75 0.67 1.57 16.75
CA TYR A 75 0.72 2.50 15.61
C TYR A 75 1.65 2.02 14.50
N PHE A 76 2.38 0.91 14.67
CA PHE A 76 3.33 0.40 13.68
C PHE A 76 2.69 0.12 12.31
N PRO A 77 1.52 -0.53 12.21
CA PRO A 77 0.85 -0.74 10.94
C PRO A 77 0.50 0.58 10.23
N LEU A 78 0.08 1.59 11.00
CA LEU A 78 -0.29 2.91 10.48
C LEU A 78 0.94 3.68 10.02
N GLY A 79 2.01 3.65 10.81
CA GLY A 79 3.28 4.27 10.47
C GLY A 79 3.84 3.76 9.15
N ILE A 80 3.79 2.44 8.91
CA ILE A 80 4.24 1.84 7.64
C ILE A 80 3.45 2.37 6.45
N ILE A 81 2.12 2.41 6.56
CA ILE A 81 1.26 2.88 5.47
C ILE A 81 1.51 4.36 5.19
N LEU A 82 1.64 5.17 6.24
CA LEU A 82 1.93 6.60 6.10
C LEU A 82 3.30 6.84 5.46
N ILE A 83 4.34 6.12 5.86
CA ILE A 83 5.68 6.22 5.24
C ILE A 83 5.60 5.87 3.76
N ASN A 84 4.86 4.83 3.39
CA ASN A 84 4.66 4.46 1.99
C ASN A 84 3.95 5.56 1.20
N LEU A 85 2.88 6.13 1.76
CA LEU A 85 2.13 7.23 1.15
C LEU A 85 3.01 8.48 0.97
N PHE A 86 3.78 8.87 1.98
CA PHE A 86 4.67 10.03 1.89
C PHE A 86 5.81 9.81 0.89
N THR A 87 6.39 8.61 0.85
CA THR A 87 7.42 8.26 -0.13
C THR A 87 6.87 8.38 -1.55
N TYR A 88 5.66 7.85 -1.77
CA TYR A 88 4.96 7.98 -3.04
C TYR A 88 4.74 9.46 -3.42
N ILE A 89 4.17 10.27 -2.51
CA ILE A 89 3.90 11.70 -2.77
C ILE A 89 5.20 12.44 -3.10
N PHE A 90 6.27 12.17 -2.37
CA PHE A 90 7.58 12.79 -2.60
C PHE A 90 8.11 12.45 -4.00
N VAL A 91 8.09 11.17 -4.39
CA VAL A 91 8.54 10.73 -5.72
C VAL A 91 7.64 11.31 -6.82
N ALA A 92 6.33 11.33 -6.62
CA ALA A 92 5.37 11.85 -7.59
C ALA A 92 5.51 13.37 -7.81
N ILE A 93 5.71 14.16 -6.74
CA ILE A 93 5.85 15.62 -6.88
C ILE A 93 7.21 15.99 -7.51
N TRP A 94 8.31 15.37 -7.06
CA TRP A 94 9.67 15.78 -7.47
C TRP A 94 10.17 15.13 -8.75
N LYS A 95 9.69 13.92 -9.09
CA LYS A 95 10.29 13.12 -10.17
C LYS A 95 9.31 12.77 -11.29
N HIS A 96 8.10 12.33 -10.95
CA HIS A 96 7.16 11.78 -11.93
C HIS A 96 5.71 12.19 -11.63
N ARG A 97 5.31 13.40 -12.04
CA ARG A 97 3.95 13.94 -11.78
C ARG A 97 2.84 13.09 -12.41
N GLU A 98 3.16 12.36 -13.47
CA GLU A 98 2.27 11.42 -14.16
C GLU A 98 1.75 10.32 -13.24
N LEU A 99 2.52 9.98 -12.19
CA LEU A 99 2.13 8.97 -11.21
C LEU A 99 0.82 9.32 -10.49
N PHE A 100 0.49 10.60 -10.31
CA PHE A 100 -0.76 11.02 -9.67
C PHE A 100 -2.01 10.55 -10.42
N SER A 101 -1.98 10.58 -11.74
CA SER A 101 -3.07 10.10 -12.60
C SER A 101 -3.18 8.58 -12.52
N ILE A 102 -2.02 7.91 -12.59
CA ILE A 102 -1.93 6.46 -12.68
C ILE A 102 -2.29 5.77 -11.36
N ALA A 103 -1.94 6.37 -10.22
CA ALA A 103 -2.15 5.79 -8.89
C ALA A 103 -3.40 6.33 -8.16
N ALA A 104 -4.29 7.06 -8.83
CA ALA A 104 -5.47 7.68 -8.20
C ALA A 104 -6.36 6.66 -7.46
N PHE A 105 -6.67 5.52 -8.09
CA PHE A 105 -7.43 4.44 -7.46
C PHE A 105 -6.73 3.89 -6.20
N GLN A 106 -5.41 3.74 -6.29
CA GLN A 106 -4.55 3.23 -5.23
C GLN A 106 -4.53 4.18 -4.01
N LEU A 107 -4.56 5.49 -4.28
CA LEU A 107 -4.66 6.55 -3.28
C LEU A 107 -5.98 6.47 -2.50
N VAL A 108 -7.10 6.23 -3.19
CA VAL A 108 -8.41 6.04 -2.55
C VAL A 108 -8.39 4.81 -1.64
N VAL A 109 -7.85 3.69 -2.11
CA VAL A 109 -7.70 2.46 -1.31
C VAL A 109 -6.86 2.73 -0.05
N PHE A 110 -5.73 3.42 -0.18
CA PHE A 110 -4.90 3.77 0.97
C PHE A 110 -5.63 4.65 1.99
N MET A 111 -6.40 5.64 1.55
CA MET A 111 -7.18 6.49 2.46
C MET A 111 -8.21 5.68 3.25
N VAL A 112 -8.89 4.74 2.60
CA VAL A 112 -9.83 3.83 3.28
C VAL A 112 -9.10 3.01 4.35
N ILE A 113 -7.94 2.44 4.02
CA ILE A 113 -7.17 1.61 4.97
C ILE A 113 -6.66 2.46 6.15
N ILE A 114 -6.17 3.67 5.90
CA ILE A 114 -5.74 4.61 6.97
C ILE A 114 -6.89 4.89 7.92
N ILE A 115 -8.09 5.21 7.40
CA ILE A 115 -9.27 5.46 8.24
C ILE A 115 -9.61 4.21 9.06
N LEU A 116 -9.66 3.03 8.43
CA LEU A 116 -9.94 1.77 9.12
C LEU A 116 -8.93 1.48 10.24
N GLN A 117 -7.65 1.77 10.02
CA GLN A 117 -6.63 1.58 11.05
C GLN A 117 -6.74 2.58 12.20
N ILE A 118 -6.98 3.86 11.91
CA ILE A 118 -7.19 4.85 12.97
C ILE A 118 -8.39 4.45 13.84
N LEU A 119 -9.45 3.91 13.24
CA LEU A 119 -10.61 3.40 13.97
C LEU A 119 -10.33 2.11 14.76
N SER A 120 -9.37 1.29 14.29
CA SER A 120 -8.94 0.06 14.94
C SER A 120 -8.03 0.30 16.15
N ILE A 121 -7.27 1.41 16.17
CA ILE A 121 -6.44 1.78 17.30
C ILE A 121 -7.35 2.43 18.36
N ARG A 122 -7.93 1.60 19.23
CA ARG A 122 -8.69 2.01 20.42
C ARG A 122 -8.26 1.19 21.63
#